data_AF-A0A388PG73-F1
#
_entry.id   AF-A0A388PG73-F1
#
_cell.length_a   1.000
_cell.length_b   1.000
_cell.length_c   1.000
_cell.angle_alpha   90.00
_cell.angle_beta   90.00
_cell.angle_gamma   90.00
#
_symmetry.space_group_name_H-M   'P 1'
#
loop_
_entity.id
_entity.type
_entity.pdbx_description
1 polymer ?
#
loop_
_entity_poly.entity_id
_entity_poly.type
_entity_poly.pdbx_seq_one_letter_code
_entity_poly.pdbx_strand_id
1 'polypeptide(L)'
;MIKIVSGGWNSNHNGIGDGGWTKSGYTTFVVVHGSQPRFHIDEIVTDVQRAVRFVRANAATYGIDPNKIGVTGSSAGGHLSLMLAVKGDAGNVKATDPIDRASSEVQAVACYYPPTDFISWITENDGLNGVGPLAFRKPAFGPQIATPEGMAAMGKALSPMTWVKKAQPPIYIVQGDNDVLVHFSQALRFQKKSTDAGATCEVLIREGAGHGGWKEMGEDNVRMAEWIDLHLLSKTPAKPFNNSVSKLPSTTPAKK
;
A
#
# COMPACT_ATOMS: atom_id res chain seq x y z
N MET A 1 0.55 -12.03 -7.63
CA MET A 1 0.03 -10.81 -6.99
C MET A 1 -0.45 -11.08 -5.59
N ILE A 2 -0.09 -10.24 -4.63
CA ILE A 2 -0.66 -10.22 -3.29
C ILE A 2 -1.64 -9.05 -3.21
N LYS A 3 -2.90 -9.32 -2.84
CA LYS A 3 -3.92 -8.28 -2.65
C LYS A 3 -4.29 -8.21 -1.18
N ILE A 4 -4.04 -7.06 -0.56
CA ILE A 4 -4.34 -6.84 0.86
C ILE A 4 -5.79 -6.36 1.01
N VAL A 5 -6.61 -7.15 1.69
CA VAL A 5 -7.99 -6.76 2.04
C VAL A 5 -7.92 -5.95 3.33
N SER A 6 -8.15 -4.64 3.25
CA SER A 6 -8.12 -3.79 4.45
C SER A 6 -8.92 -2.52 4.27
N GLY A 7 -9.68 -2.14 5.30
CA GLY A 7 -10.42 -0.89 5.41
C GLY A 7 -10.22 -0.26 6.78
N GLY A 8 -9.41 0.81 6.85
CA GLY A 8 -9.04 1.42 8.13
C GLY A 8 -8.39 0.43 9.11
N TRP A 9 -7.54 -0.46 8.59
CA TRP A 9 -6.86 -1.56 9.30
C TRP A 9 -7.80 -2.60 9.93
N ASN A 10 -9.01 -2.72 9.39
CA ASN A 10 -9.90 -3.86 9.59
C ASN A 10 -9.89 -4.72 8.33
N SER A 11 -9.90 -6.04 8.52
CA SER A 11 -9.90 -7.03 7.44
C SER A 11 -11.03 -8.04 7.66
N ASN A 12 -11.56 -8.61 6.58
CA ASN A 12 -12.69 -9.53 6.65
C ASN A 12 -12.64 -10.55 5.51
N HIS A 13 -12.87 -11.82 5.85
CA HIS A 13 -12.97 -12.93 4.89
C HIS A 13 -14.13 -12.78 3.90
N ASN A 14 -15.21 -12.07 4.27
CA ASN A 14 -16.31 -11.75 3.36
C ASN A 14 -15.90 -10.75 2.26
N GLY A 15 -14.79 -10.04 2.45
CA GLY A 15 -14.21 -9.11 1.47
C GLY A 15 -13.22 -9.77 0.50
N ILE A 16 -13.13 -11.10 0.50
CA ILE A 16 -12.23 -11.84 -0.40
C ILE A 16 -12.77 -11.71 -1.83
N GLY A 17 -12.01 -10.99 -2.64
CA GLY A 17 -12.16 -10.91 -4.08
C GLY A 17 -10.79 -10.70 -4.69
N ASP A 18 -10.52 -11.35 -5.82
CA ASP A 18 -9.21 -11.34 -6.47
C ASP A 18 -8.85 -9.99 -7.10
N GLY A 19 -9.78 -9.02 -7.12
CA GLY A 19 -9.57 -7.69 -7.71
C GLY A 19 -9.41 -7.72 -9.23
N GLY A 20 -9.76 -8.82 -9.91
CA GLY A 20 -9.60 -8.99 -11.35
C GLY A 20 -8.17 -9.34 -11.79
N TRP A 21 -7.22 -9.51 -10.87
CA TRP A 21 -5.81 -9.79 -11.21
C TRP A 21 -5.61 -11.13 -11.93
N THR A 22 -6.50 -12.10 -11.72
CA THR A 22 -6.48 -13.37 -12.47
C THR A 22 -6.78 -13.17 -13.95
N LYS A 23 -7.64 -12.20 -14.30
CA LYS A 23 -7.93 -11.83 -15.70
C LYS A 23 -6.71 -11.20 -16.39
N SER A 24 -5.80 -10.61 -15.62
CA SER A 24 -4.51 -10.10 -16.09
C SER A 24 -3.40 -11.17 -16.12
N GLY A 25 -3.73 -12.44 -15.84
CA GLY A 25 -2.78 -13.56 -15.92
C GLY A 25 -1.97 -13.82 -14.66
N TYR A 26 -2.37 -13.28 -13.50
CA TYR A 26 -1.65 -13.48 -12.24
C TYR A 26 -2.30 -14.51 -11.32
N THR A 27 -1.49 -15.41 -10.75
CA THR A 27 -1.83 -16.10 -9.50
C THR A 27 -1.99 -15.06 -8.40
N THR A 28 -3.16 -15.05 -7.75
CA THR A 28 -3.52 -14.01 -6.78
C THR A 28 -3.72 -14.59 -5.39
N PHE A 29 -2.96 -14.07 -4.43
CA PHE A 29 -3.09 -14.37 -3.00
C PHE A 29 -3.81 -13.22 -2.32
N VAL A 30 -5.05 -13.47 -1.88
CA VAL A 30 -5.86 -12.48 -1.18
C VAL A 30 -5.59 -12.59 0.32
N VAL A 31 -4.98 -11.56 0.90
CA VAL A 31 -4.49 -11.57 2.29
C VAL A 31 -5.50 -10.85 3.18
N VAL A 32 -5.94 -11.56 4.21
CA VAL A 32 -6.70 -11.06 5.35
C VAL A 32 -5.74 -11.04 6.55
N HIS A 33 -5.73 -9.94 7.31
CA HIS A 33 -4.81 -9.72 8.42
C HIS A 33 -5.56 -9.52 9.76
N GLY A 34 -4.87 -9.53 10.89
CA GLY A 34 -5.47 -9.18 12.20
C GLY A 34 -6.11 -7.80 12.17
N SER A 35 -7.25 -7.61 12.84
CA SER A 35 -7.98 -6.32 12.79
C SER A 35 -7.79 -5.49 14.05
N GLN A 36 -7.69 -4.17 13.86
CA GLN A 36 -7.79 -3.21 14.96
C GLN A 36 -9.19 -3.25 15.62
N PRO A 37 -9.32 -2.89 16.91
CA PRO A 37 -8.25 -2.51 17.83
C PRO A 37 -7.56 -3.70 18.50
N ARG A 38 -7.92 -4.95 18.17
CA ARG A 38 -7.30 -6.14 18.78
C ARG A 38 -5.83 -6.28 18.40
N PHE A 39 -5.50 -5.98 17.15
CA PHE A 39 -4.12 -5.92 16.65
C PHE A 39 -3.81 -4.49 16.25
N HIS A 40 -2.67 -3.99 16.70
CA HIS A 40 -2.20 -2.65 16.35
C HIS A 40 -1.55 -2.65 14.96
N ILE A 41 -1.43 -1.48 14.32
CA ILE A 41 -0.95 -1.37 12.94
C ILE A 41 0.46 -1.95 12.77
N ASP A 42 1.34 -1.84 13.76
CA ASP A 42 2.67 -2.46 13.75
C ASP A 42 2.60 -3.98 13.72
N GLU A 43 1.72 -4.59 14.51
CA GLU A 43 1.44 -6.03 14.45
C GLU A 43 0.86 -6.43 13.09
N ILE A 44 -0.07 -5.64 12.55
CA ILE A 44 -0.67 -5.87 11.22
C ILE A 44 0.39 -5.77 10.10
N VAL A 45 1.38 -4.87 10.21
CA VAL A 45 2.51 -4.81 9.29
C VAL A 45 3.30 -6.13 9.33
N THR A 46 3.52 -6.70 10.52
CA THR A 46 4.18 -8.01 10.63
C THR A 46 3.35 -9.15 10.04
N ASP A 47 2.02 -9.11 10.16
CA ASP A 47 1.13 -10.09 9.51
C ASP A 47 1.31 -10.10 8.00
N VAL A 48 1.27 -8.93 7.35
CA VAL A 48 1.38 -8.85 5.88
C VAL A 48 2.79 -9.18 5.40
N GLN A 49 3.84 -8.85 6.17
CA GLN A 49 5.20 -9.31 5.87
C GLN A 49 5.26 -10.84 5.89
N ARG A 50 4.70 -11.47 6.94
CA ARG A 50 4.67 -12.93 7.06
C ARG A 50 3.82 -13.58 5.96
N ALA A 51 2.77 -12.91 5.48
CA ALA A 51 2.02 -13.37 4.31
C ALA A 51 2.88 -13.42 3.03
N VAL A 52 3.70 -12.41 2.76
CA VAL A 52 4.66 -12.45 1.64
C VAL A 52 5.64 -13.61 1.80
N ARG A 53 6.18 -13.79 3.01
CA ARG A 53 7.09 -14.91 3.32
C ARG A 53 6.44 -16.26 3.04
N PHE A 54 5.19 -16.44 3.46
CA PHE A 54 4.43 -17.66 3.21
C PHE A 54 4.27 -17.94 1.72
N VAL A 55 3.86 -16.93 0.94
CA VAL A 55 3.73 -17.07 -0.53
C VAL A 55 5.08 -17.43 -1.17
N ARG A 56 6.17 -16.76 -0.76
CA ARG A 56 7.52 -17.00 -1.27
C ARG A 56 8.05 -18.39 -0.93
N ALA A 57 7.90 -18.82 0.33
CA ALA A 57 8.36 -20.14 0.78
C ALA A 57 7.61 -21.29 0.10
N ASN A 58 6.36 -21.05 -0.33
CA ASN A 58 5.50 -22.02 -0.99
C ASN A 58 5.42 -21.80 -2.52
N ALA A 59 6.34 -21.03 -3.11
CA ALA A 59 6.27 -20.65 -4.51
C ALA A 59 6.19 -21.85 -5.47
N ALA A 60 6.96 -22.91 -5.19
CA ALA A 60 6.95 -24.15 -5.96
C ALA A 60 5.58 -24.84 -5.95
N THR A 61 4.92 -24.89 -4.78
CA THR A 61 3.58 -25.47 -4.62
C THR A 61 2.54 -24.74 -5.46
N TYR A 62 2.66 -23.43 -5.60
CA TYR A 62 1.73 -22.59 -6.36
C TYR A 62 2.12 -22.36 -7.81
N GLY A 63 3.27 -22.90 -8.26
CA GLY A 63 3.78 -22.70 -9.62
C GLY A 63 4.11 -21.24 -9.95
N ILE A 64 4.56 -20.46 -8.96
CA ILE A 64 4.92 -19.05 -9.14
C ILE A 64 6.44 -18.83 -9.02
N ASP A 65 6.93 -17.74 -9.59
CA ASP A 65 8.31 -17.28 -9.39
C ASP A 65 8.41 -16.48 -8.06
N PRO A 66 9.20 -16.93 -7.06
CA PRO A 66 9.34 -16.26 -5.76
C PRO A 66 9.98 -14.87 -5.83
N ASN A 67 10.60 -14.53 -6.98
CA ASN A 67 11.23 -13.25 -7.25
C ASN A 67 10.34 -12.30 -8.05
N LYS A 68 9.09 -12.68 -8.36
CA LYS A 68 8.15 -11.85 -9.12
C LYS A 68 6.86 -11.64 -8.33
N ILE A 69 6.98 -11.00 -7.17
CA ILE A 69 5.85 -10.75 -6.27
C ILE A 69 5.48 -9.27 -6.31
N GLY A 70 4.36 -8.95 -6.93
CA GLY A 70 3.73 -7.62 -6.83
C GLY A 70 2.70 -7.58 -5.71
N VAL A 71 2.46 -6.40 -5.14
CA VAL A 71 1.45 -6.17 -4.11
C VAL A 71 0.53 -5.00 -4.45
N THR A 72 -0.72 -5.11 -4.00
CA THR A 72 -1.75 -4.10 -4.19
C THR A 72 -2.69 -4.05 -2.99
N GLY A 73 -3.41 -2.93 -2.89
CA GLY A 73 -4.43 -2.68 -1.89
C GLY A 73 -4.99 -1.28 -2.04
N SER A 74 -6.03 -1.00 -1.28
CA SER A 74 -6.69 0.31 -1.28
C SER A 74 -6.72 0.86 0.14
N SER A 75 -6.60 2.18 0.31
CA SER A 75 -6.68 2.84 1.62
C SER A 75 -5.68 2.23 2.61
N ALA A 76 -6.13 1.69 3.75
CA ALA A 76 -5.27 0.94 4.68
C ALA A 76 -4.53 -0.23 4.03
N GLY A 77 -5.10 -0.90 3.04
CA GLY A 77 -4.40 -1.95 2.28
C GLY A 77 -3.32 -1.37 1.36
N GLY A 78 -3.53 -0.15 0.86
CA GLY A 78 -2.51 0.62 0.15
C GLY A 78 -1.36 1.02 1.09
N HIS A 79 -1.67 1.50 2.30
CA HIS A 79 -0.68 1.75 3.36
C HIS A 79 0.17 0.51 3.64
N LEU A 80 -0.47 -0.65 3.87
CA LEU A 80 0.24 -1.91 4.12
C LEU A 80 1.07 -2.37 2.90
N SER A 81 0.60 -2.10 1.69
CA SER A 81 1.36 -2.36 0.45
C SER A 81 2.62 -1.49 0.38
N LEU A 82 2.52 -0.21 0.75
CA LEU A 82 3.69 0.68 0.83
C LEU A 82 4.63 0.27 1.96
N MET A 83 4.12 -0.17 3.11
CA MET A 83 4.95 -0.69 4.20
C MET A 83 5.76 -1.91 3.77
N LEU A 84 5.20 -2.82 2.98
CA LEU A 84 5.95 -3.93 2.37
C LEU A 84 7.04 -3.43 1.41
N ALA A 85 6.78 -2.39 0.63
CA ALA A 85 7.77 -1.81 -0.28
C ALA A 85 8.98 -1.24 0.47
N VAL A 86 8.74 -0.48 1.53
CA VAL A 86 9.81 0.28 2.20
C VAL A 86 10.44 -0.45 3.39
N LYS A 87 9.71 -1.41 3.98
CA LYS A 87 10.15 -2.23 5.13
C LYS A 87 10.14 -3.74 4.88
N GLY A 88 10.07 -4.20 3.63
CA GLY A 88 10.43 -5.57 3.30
C GLY A 88 11.86 -5.88 3.75
N ASP A 89 12.08 -7.09 4.24
CA ASP A 89 13.38 -7.58 4.74
C ASP A 89 13.73 -8.95 4.15
N ALA A 90 14.98 -9.36 4.30
CA ALA A 90 15.49 -10.65 3.81
C ALA A 90 15.01 -11.87 4.63
N GLY A 91 14.21 -11.67 5.68
CA GLY A 91 13.90 -12.72 6.66
C GLY A 91 15.05 -12.96 7.65
N ASN A 92 14.86 -13.93 8.53
CA ASN A 92 15.86 -14.34 9.51
C ASN A 92 16.27 -15.79 9.29
N VAL A 93 17.48 -16.02 8.77
CA VAL A 93 18.00 -17.37 8.49
C VAL A 93 18.07 -18.28 9.73
N LYS A 94 18.08 -17.70 10.93
CA LYS A 94 18.09 -18.41 12.22
C LYS A 94 16.70 -18.61 12.81
N ALA A 95 15.62 -18.18 12.14
CA ALA A 95 14.27 -18.32 12.65
C ALA A 95 13.90 -19.80 12.82
N THR A 96 13.20 -20.12 13.91
CA THR A 96 12.70 -21.48 14.17
C THR A 96 11.69 -21.89 13.10
N ASP A 97 10.74 -21.01 12.79
CA ASP A 97 9.76 -21.22 11.72
C ASP A 97 10.42 -21.00 10.34
N PRO A 98 10.39 -21.99 9.43
CA PRO A 98 10.92 -21.85 8.08
C PRO A 98 10.30 -20.69 7.28
N ILE A 99 9.04 -20.33 7.54
CA ILE A 99 8.38 -19.20 6.87
C ILE A 99 9.13 -17.91 7.20
N ASP A 100 9.51 -17.71 8.46
CA ASP A 100 10.18 -16.48 8.89
C ASP A 100 11.64 -16.36 8.40
N ARG A 101 12.18 -17.42 7.77
CA ARG A 101 13.47 -17.39 7.08
C ARG A 101 13.38 -16.78 5.68
N ALA A 102 12.21 -16.79 5.06
CA ALA A 102 12.03 -16.24 3.73
C ALA A 102 12.03 -14.70 3.76
N SER A 103 12.46 -14.10 2.65
CA SER A 103 12.32 -12.65 2.43
C SER A 103 10.84 -12.26 2.47
N SER A 104 10.55 -11.04 2.92
CA SER A 104 9.25 -10.36 2.83
C SER A 104 9.24 -9.23 1.78
N GLU A 105 10.33 -9.05 1.04
CA GLU A 105 10.44 -8.02 0.00
C GLU A 105 9.48 -8.29 -1.16
N VAL A 106 9.03 -7.23 -1.83
CA VAL A 106 8.16 -7.29 -3.03
C VAL A 106 8.85 -6.55 -4.16
N GLN A 107 8.49 -6.86 -5.41
CA GLN A 107 9.18 -6.34 -6.59
C GLN A 107 8.43 -5.23 -7.32
N ALA A 108 7.14 -5.03 -7.03
CA ALA A 108 6.38 -3.89 -7.55
C ALA A 108 5.15 -3.62 -6.67
N VAL A 109 4.74 -2.36 -6.58
CA VAL A 109 3.49 -1.95 -5.90
C VAL A 109 2.63 -1.13 -6.83
N ALA A 110 1.34 -1.44 -6.88
CA ALA A 110 0.32 -0.61 -7.50
C ALA A 110 -0.89 -0.52 -6.56
N CYS A 111 -1.23 0.67 -6.06
CA CYS A 111 -2.24 0.78 -5.00
C CYS A 111 -3.10 2.05 -5.10
N TYR A 112 -4.21 2.02 -4.37
CA TYR A 112 -5.15 3.14 -4.30
C TYR A 112 -5.05 3.90 -2.98
N TYR A 113 -4.97 5.22 -3.12
CA TYR A 113 -5.11 6.24 -2.06
C TYR A 113 -4.55 5.85 -0.68
N PRO A 114 -3.25 5.49 -0.60
CA PRO A 114 -2.65 5.02 0.63
C PRO A 114 -2.40 6.18 1.62
N PRO A 115 -2.67 5.98 2.92
CA PRO A 115 -2.00 6.73 3.97
C PRO A 115 -0.47 6.57 3.87
N THR A 116 0.28 7.67 3.90
CA THR A 116 1.76 7.69 3.72
C THR A 116 2.51 8.37 4.87
N ASP A 117 1.85 9.26 5.60
CA ASP A 117 2.41 10.08 6.66
C ASP A 117 1.37 10.34 7.76
N PHE A 118 1.63 9.81 8.95
CA PHE A 118 0.83 9.97 10.16
C PHE A 118 1.33 11.11 11.06
N ILE A 119 2.47 11.71 10.76
CA ILE A 119 2.98 12.90 11.45
C ILE A 119 2.28 14.13 10.87
N SER A 120 2.28 14.24 9.54
CA SER A 120 1.62 15.32 8.80
C SER A 120 0.56 14.73 7.88
N TRP A 121 -0.70 14.75 8.31
CA TRP A 121 -1.82 14.21 7.54
C TRP A 121 -2.20 15.12 6.39
N ILE A 122 -2.63 16.35 6.67
CA ILE A 122 -2.93 17.37 5.65
C ILE A 122 -1.80 18.38 5.63
N THR A 123 -1.59 19.05 6.75
CA THR A 123 -0.55 20.06 7.00
C THR A 123 0.52 19.54 7.95
N GLU A 124 1.57 20.33 8.17
CA GLU A 124 2.69 19.93 9.01
C GLU A 124 2.24 19.66 10.47
N ASN A 125 2.60 18.50 11.00
CA ASN A 125 2.35 18.07 12.38
C ASN A 125 0.86 17.95 12.80
N ASP A 126 -0.08 17.85 11.87
CA ASP A 126 -1.52 17.77 12.17
C ASP A 126 -2.05 16.32 12.34
N GLY A 127 -1.23 15.30 12.11
CA GLY A 127 -1.72 13.93 11.86
C GLY A 127 -2.39 13.24 13.04
N LEU A 128 -1.64 12.49 13.85
CA LEU A 128 -2.18 11.78 15.04
C LEU A 128 -2.82 12.72 16.09
N ASN A 129 -2.71 14.03 15.89
CA ASN A 129 -3.31 15.09 16.69
C ASN A 129 -4.82 15.29 16.47
N GLY A 130 -5.46 14.46 15.63
CA GLY A 130 -6.92 14.40 15.52
C GLY A 130 -7.49 14.94 14.22
N VAL A 131 -6.72 14.95 13.15
CA VAL A 131 -7.20 15.33 11.81
C VAL A 131 -7.69 14.10 11.03
N GLY A 132 -8.79 14.29 10.31
CA GLY A 132 -9.35 13.29 9.40
C GLY A 132 -9.66 11.94 10.09
N PRO A 133 -9.48 10.81 9.38
CA PRO A 133 -9.80 9.48 9.91
C PRO A 133 -8.96 9.03 11.12
N LEU A 134 -7.87 9.75 11.45
CA LEU A 134 -6.97 9.37 12.53
C LEU A 134 -7.55 9.70 13.90
N ALA A 135 -8.43 10.71 14.00
CA ALA A 135 -9.03 11.15 15.27
C ALA A 135 -9.73 10.01 16.02
N PHE A 136 -10.45 9.16 15.30
CA PHE A 136 -11.19 8.03 15.85
C PHE A 136 -10.47 6.68 15.67
N ARG A 137 -9.27 6.67 15.05
CA ARG A 137 -8.45 5.46 14.87
C ARG A 137 -7.22 5.41 15.77
N LYS A 138 -7.11 6.32 16.74
CA LYS A 138 -6.07 6.31 17.78
C LYS A 138 -5.81 4.92 18.40
N PRO A 139 -6.85 4.12 18.77
CA PRO A 139 -6.61 2.78 19.34
C PRO A 139 -5.83 1.83 18.42
N ALA A 140 -5.89 2.02 17.09
CA ALA A 140 -5.16 1.17 16.15
C ALA A 140 -3.63 1.35 16.22
N PHE A 141 -3.14 2.44 16.83
CA PHE A 141 -1.70 2.72 16.96
C PHE A 141 -1.10 2.16 18.27
N GLY A 142 -1.91 1.52 19.10
CA GLY A 142 -1.47 0.92 20.36
C GLY A 142 -1.29 1.90 21.51
N PRO A 143 -1.07 1.38 22.74
CA PRO A 143 -1.01 2.20 23.95
C PRO A 143 0.15 3.19 23.98
N GLN A 144 1.18 3.00 23.14
CA GLN A 144 2.38 3.83 23.08
C GLN A 144 2.04 5.28 22.72
N ILE A 145 0.95 5.53 21.97
CA ILE A 145 0.56 6.90 21.60
C ILE A 145 -0.02 7.73 22.74
N ALA A 146 -0.12 7.18 23.96
CA ALA A 146 -0.60 7.90 25.14
C ALA A 146 0.36 9.03 25.58
N THR A 147 1.61 9.03 25.10
CA THR A 147 2.61 10.08 25.35
C THR A 147 2.95 10.81 24.04
N PRO A 148 3.34 12.10 24.09
CA PRO A 148 3.83 12.81 22.91
C PRO A 148 5.00 12.09 22.21
N GLU A 149 5.94 11.54 22.98
CA GLU A 149 7.11 10.83 22.48
C GLU A 149 6.71 9.53 21.76
N GLY A 150 5.82 8.75 22.38
CA GLY A 150 5.34 7.51 21.78
C GLY A 150 4.43 7.76 20.58
N MET A 151 3.65 8.84 20.57
CA MET A 151 2.89 9.28 19.39
C MET A 151 3.83 9.64 18.23
N ALA A 152 4.89 10.41 18.50
CA ALA A 152 5.89 10.74 17.49
C ALA A 152 6.64 9.51 16.98
N ALA A 153 6.98 8.57 17.87
CA ALA A 153 7.64 7.32 17.52
C ALA A 153 6.76 6.43 16.63
N MET A 154 5.51 6.19 17.02
CA MET A 154 4.57 5.37 16.23
C MET A 154 4.20 6.05 14.91
N GLY A 155 4.00 7.37 14.92
CA GLY A 155 3.77 8.17 13.71
C GLY A 155 4.92 7.98 12.71
N LYS A 156 6.17 8.12 13.14
CA LYS A 156 7.36 7.85 12.30
C LYS A 156 7.42 6.39 11.85
N ALA A 157 7.27 5.45 12.77
CA ALA A 157 7.48 4.03 12.53
C ALA A 157 6.50 3.46 11.50
N LEU A 158 5.26 3.95 11.52
CA LEU A 158 4.18 3.47 10.69
C LEU A 158 3.95 4.28 9.42
N SER A 159 4.57 5.46 9.27
CA SER A 159 4.49 6.23 8.03
C SER A 159 5.42 5.66 6.96
N PRO A 160 4.92 5.11 5.83
CA PRO A 160 5.77 4.65 4.74
C PRO A 160 6.75 5.72 4.27
N MET A 161 6.33 6.99 4.29
CA MET A 161 7.16 8.12 3.88
C MET A 161 8.45 8.24 4.71
N THR A 162 8.49 7.80 5.96
CA THR A 162 9.71 7.81 6.79
C THR A 162 10.81 6.92 6.21
N TRP A 163 10.45 5.85 5.51
CA TRP A 163 11.33 4.74 5.15
C TRP A 163 11.71 4.71 3.67
N VAL A 164 11.30 5.74 2.90
CA VAL A 164 11.63 5.87 1.48
C VAL A 164 13.13 5.76 1.26
N LYS A 165 13.53 4.92 0.32
CA LYS A 165 14.93 4.65 -0.03
C LYS A 165 15.05 4.38 -1.53
N LYS A 166 16.20 4.70 -2.14
CA LYS A 166 16.48 4.45 -3.56
C LYS A 166 16.18 3.00 -3.99
N ALA A 167 16.49 2.05 -3.12
CA ALA A 167 16.35 0.62 -3.37
C ALA A 167 14.92 0.07 -3.13
N GLN A 168 13.94 0.91 -2.83
CA GLN A 168 12.55 0.46 -2.73
C GLN A 168 12.05 -0.02 -4.11
N PRO A 169 11.11 -0.99 -4.18
CA PRO A 169 10.55 -1.40 -5.45
C PRO A 169 9.78 -0.25 -6.11
N PRO A 170 9.57 -0.31 -7.44
CA PRO A 170 8.77 0.66 -8.16
C PRO A 170 7.33 0.71 -7.63
N ILE A 171 6.86 1.92 -7.31
CA ILE A 171 5.52 2.18 -6.74
C ILE A 171 4.66 3.01 -7.70
N TYR A 172 3.42 2.58 -7.92
CA TYR A 172 2.38 3.34 -8.60
C TYR A 172 1.19 3.57 -7.67
N ILE A 173 0.74 4.82 -7.58
CA ILE A 173 -0.36 5.23 -6.71
C ILE A 173 -1.44 5.91 -7.55
N VAL A 174 -2.70 5.52 -7.34
CA VAL A 174 -3.86 6.24 -7.88
C VAL A 174 -4.65 6.87 -6.73
N GLN A 175 -4.92 8.18 -6.82
CA GLN A 175 -5.50 8.96 -5.72
C GLN A 175 -6.54 9.95 -6.26
N GLY A 176 -7.69 10.06 -5.61
CA GLY A 176 -8.64 11.15 -5.90
C GLY A 176 -8.26 12.43 -5.18
N ASP A 177 -8.44 13.60 -5.81
CA ASP A 177 -8.15 14.91 -5.20
C ASP A 177 -9.29 15.50 -4.36
N ASN A 178 -10.49 14.93 -4.43
CA ASN A 178 -11.62 15.23 -3.55
C ASN A 178 -11.78 14.18 -2.43
N ASP A 179 -10.70 13.46 -2.11
CA ASP A 179 -10.65 12.47 -1.04
C ASP A 179 -10.59 13.14 0.33
N VAL A 180 -11.72 13.09 1.05
CA VAL A 180 -11.88 13.66 2.39
C VAL A 180 -11.36 12.75 3.51
N LEU A 181 -10.99 11.51 3.20
CA LEU A 181 -10.45 10.56 4.19
C LEU A 181 -8.92 10.58 4.15
N VAL A 182 -8.33 10.32 2.98
CA VAL A 182 -6.89 10.36 2.77
C VAL A 182 -6.58 11.49 1.79
N HIS A 183 -6.24 12.66 2.33
CA HIS A 183 -6.02 13.84 1.52
C HIS A 183 -4.92 13.60 0.49
N PHE A 184 -5.14 14.01 -0.77
CA PHE A 184 -4.25 13.69 -1.90
C PHE A 184 -2.80 14.17 -1.74
N SER A 185 -2.57 15.17 -0.87
CA SER A 185 -1.23 15.62 -0.51
C SER A 185 -0.35 14.51 0.05
N GLN A 186 -0.93 13.45 0.63
CA GLN A 186 -0.23 12.22 1.03
C GLN A 186 0.52 11.59 -0.15
N ALA A 187 -0.19 11.29 -1.24
CA ALA A 187 0.40 10.70 -2.44
C ALA A 187 1.45 11.64 -3.07
N LEU A 188 1.17 12.94 -3.14
CA LEU A 188 2.10 13.92 -3.71
C LEU A 188 3.39 14.05 -2.90
N ARG A 189 3.31 14.13 -1.57
CA ARG A 189 4.50 14.20 -0.71
C ARG A 189 5.32 12.91 -0.79
N PHE A 190 4.68 11.75 -0.83
CA PHE A 190 5.37 10.48 -0.98
C PHE A 190 6.10 10.36 -2.32
N GLN A 191 5.47 10.79 -3.43
CA GLN A 191 6.09 10.81 -4.75
C GLN A 191 7.29 11.76 -4.81
N LYS A 192 7.13 12.97 -4.25
CA LYS A 192 8.24 13.93 -4.17
C LYS A 192 9.41 13.33 -3.40
N LYS A 193 9.15 12.78 -2.21
CA LYS A 193 10.22 12.16 -1.39
C LYS A 193 10.89 10.98 -2.09
N SER A 194 10.13 10.17 -2.82
CA SER A 194 10.68 9.07 -3.63
C SER A 194 11.58 9.60 -4.75
N THR A 195 11.17 10.68 -5.42
CA THR A 195 11.96 11.33 -6.46
C THR A 195 13.26 11.90 -5.90
N ASP A 196 13.17 12.63 -4.78
CA ASP A 196 14.34 13.20 -4.08
C ASP A 196 15.34 12.10 -3.64
N ALA A 197 14.83 10.90 -3.31
CA ALA A 197 15.64 9.73 -2.96
C ALA A 197 16.16 8.94 -4.19
N GLY A 198 15.80 9.35 -5.41
CA GLY A 198 16.15 8.64 -6.65
C GLY A 198 15.43 7.31 -6.84
N ALA A 199 14.29 7.12 -6.18
CA ALA A 199 13.44 5.94 -6.30
C ALA A 199 12.34 6.11 -7.35
N THR A 200 11.89 5.01 -7.93
CA THR A 200 10.80 4.99 -8.92
C THR A 200 9.44 5.07 -8.21
N CYS A 201 8.73 6.18 -8.41
CA CYS A 201 7.36 6.35 -7.95
C CYS A 201 6.55 7.20 -8.93
N GLU A 202 5.39 6.72 -9.35
CA GLU A 202 4.44 7.49 -10.16
C GLU A 202 3.10 7.63 -9.43
N VAL A 203 2.48 8.81 -9.56
CA VAL A 203 1.15 9.10 -9.00
C VAL A 203 0.22 9.53 -10.13
N LEU A 204 -0.95 8.91 -10.20
CA LEU A 204 -2.09 9.40 -10.96
C LEU A 204 -3.09 10.04 -10.01
N ILE A 205 -3.38 11.31 -10.24
CA ILE A 205 -4.48 12.02 -9.57
C ILE A 205 -5.74 11.94 -10.44
N ARG A 206 -6.84 11.45 -9.87
CA ARG A 206 -8.18 11.47 -10.48
C ARG A 206 -8.92 12.73 -10.02
N GLU A 207 -9.02 13.71 -10.91
CA GLU A 207 -9.62 15.02 -10.62
C GLU A 207 -11.13 14.89 -10.36
N GLY A 208 -11.59 15.38 -9.21
CA GLY A 208 -12.96 15.28 -8.71
C GLY A 208 -13.29 13.97 -7.99
N ALA A 209 -12.41 12.96 -8.01
CA ALA A 209 -12.64 11.68 -7.35
C ALA A 209 -12.49 11.77 -5.83
N GLY A 210 -13.35 11.05 -5.10
CA GLY A 210 -13.26 10.89 -3.64
C GLY A 210 -12.44 9.66 -3.21
N HIS A 211 -12.76 9.10 -2.04
CA HIS A 211 -12.12 7.89 -1.49
C HIS A 211 -12.65 6.60 -2.14
N GLY A 212 -12.34 6.43 -3.42
CA GLY A 212 -12.84 5.32 -4.24
C GLY A 212 -14.21 5.61 -4.88
N GLY A 213 -14.73 4.62 -5.61
CA GLY A 213 -16.07 4.63 -6.17
C GLY A 213 -16.25 5.41 -7.48
N TRP A 214 -15.20 6.00 -8.05
CA TRP A 214 -15.29 6.64 -9.37
C TRP A 214 -15.42 5.61 -10.50
N LYS A 215 -16.00 6.00 -11.64
CA LYS A 215 -16.34 5.08 -12.73
C LYS A 215 -15.10 4.45 -13.38
N GLU A 216 -14.01 5.20 -13.42
CA GLU A 216 -12.79 4.84 -14.13
C GLU A 216 -11.86 3.89 -13.34
N MET A 217 -12.24 3.43 -12.14
CA MET A 217 -11.44 2.46 -11.38
C MET A 217 -11.14 1.18 -12.16
N GLY A 218 -12.00 0.78 -13.11
CA GLY A 218 -11.72 -0.33 -14.00
C GLY A 218 -10.53 -0.07 -14.94
N GLU A 219 -10.45 1.14 -15.49
CA GLU A 219 -9.33 1.58 -16.33
C GLU A 219 -8.05 1.73 -15.50
N ASP A 220 -8.18 2.28 -14.30
CA ASP A 220 -7.06 2.41 -13.35
C ASP A 220 -6.52 1.02 -12.96
N ASN A 221 -7.38 0.01 -12.80
CA ASN A 221 -6.93 -1.37 -12.58
C ASN A 221 -6.13 -1.93 -13.76
N VAL A 222 -6.54 -1.64 -15.01
CA VAL A 222 -5.77 -2.02 -16.20
C VAL A 222 -4.41 -1.32 -16.18
N ARG A 223 -4.37 -0.02 -15.87
CA ARG A 223 -3.11 0.74 -15.79
C ARG A 223 -2.19 0.23 -14.67
N MET A 224 -2.74 -0.13 -13.52
CA MET A 224 -1.99 -0.79 -12.46
C MET A 224 -1.44 -2.14 -12.90
N ALA A 225 -2.20 -2.92 -13.68
CA ALA A 225 -1.72 -4.18 -14.22
C ALA A 225 -0.54 -3.97 -15.20
N GLU A 226 -0.59 -2.94 -16.05
CA GLU A 226 0.55 -2.57 -16.91
C GLU A 226 1.80 -2.21 -16.11
N TRP A 227 1.64 -1.53 -14.96
CA TRP A 227 2.77 -1.21 -14.06
C TRP A 227 3.43 -2.49 -13.53
N ILE A 228 2.61 -3.42 -13.04
CA ILE A 228 3.10 -4.70 -12.53
C ILE A 228 3.74 -5.51 -13.68
N ASP A 229 3.12 -5.55 -14.86
CA ASP A 229 3.63 -6.22 -16.06
C ASP A 229 5.01 -5.67 -16.49
N LEU A 230 5.18 -4.35 -16.48
CA LEU A 230 6.46 -3.70 -16.77
C LEU A 230 7.55 -4.16 -15.79
N HIS A 231 7.26 -4.15 -14.49
CA HIS A 231 8.29 -4.36 -13.47
C HIS A 231 8.54 -5.81 -13.09
N LEU A 232 7.56 -6.71 -13.26
CA LEU A 232 7.73 -8.14 -12.99
C LEU A 232 8.08 -8.95 -14.25
N LEU A 233 7.60 -8.51 -15.41
CA LEU A 233 7.66 -9.29 -16.65
C LEU A 233 8.39 -8.54 -17.79
N SER A 234 8.84 -7.31 -17.56
CA SER A 234 9.51 -6.47 -18.57
C SER A 234 8.67 -6.26 -19.83
N LYS A 235 7.33 -6.27 -19.70
CA LYS A 235 6.42 -6.01 -20.82
C LYS A 235 6.33 -4.51 -21.09
N THR A 236 6.21 -4.15 -22.38
CA THR A 236 6.01 -2.75 -22.78
C THR A 236 4.57 -2.32 -22.48
N PRO A 237 4.35 -1.23 -21.70
CA PRO A 237 3.01 -0.72 -21.44
C PRO A 237 2.46 0.00 -22.68
N ALA A 238 1.13 0.09 -22.82
CA ALA A 238 0.51 0.77 -23.97
C ALA A 238 0.86 2.27 -24.03
N LYS A 239 1.06 2.88 -22.86
CA LYS A 239 1.61 4.22 -22.69
C LYS A 239 2.79 4.20 -21.72
N PRO A 240 3.88 4.95 -21.98
CA PRO A 240 5.01 4.98 -21.06
C PRO A 240 4.60 5.49 -19.67
N PHE A 241 5.28 4.98 -18.65
CA PHE A 241 5.26 5.57 -17.31
C PHE A 241 6.41 6.57 -17.21
N ASN A 242 6.14 7.72 -16.61
CA ASN A 242 7.06 8.85 -16.55
C ASN A 242 7.64 9.08 -15.15
N ASN A 243 7.25 8.26 -14.16
CA ASN A 243 7.75 8.33 -12.77
C ASN A 243 7.50 9.70 -12.11
N SER A 244 6.39 10.35 -12.50
CA SER A 244 6.02 11.70 -12.10
C SER A 244 4.58 11.74 -11.56
N VAL A 245 4.03 12.94 -11.38
CA VAL A 245 2.61 13.12 -11.07
C VAL A 245 1.88 13.41 -12.38
N SER A 246 0.80 12.66 -12.64
CA SER A 246 -0.12 12.88 -13.75
C SER A 246 -1.54 13.11 -13.24
N LYS A 247 -2.40 13.61 -14.12
CA LYS A 247 -3.81 13.88 -13.81
C LYS A 247 -4.71 13.34 -14.90
N LEU A 248 -5.84 12.77 -14.51
CA LEU A 248 -6.95 12.42 -15.39
C LEU A 248 -8.27 12.83 -14.73
N PRO A 249 -9.28 13.24 -15.52
CA PRO A 249 -10.60 13.50 -14.97
C PRO A 249 -11.21 12.23 -14.37
N SER A 250 -12.07 12.41 -13.37
CA SER A 250 -12.94 11.35 -12.85
C SER A 250 -14.40 11.73 -13.02
N THR A 251 -15.21 10.75 -13.40
CA THR A 251 -16.66 10.87 -13.33
C THR A 251 -17.12 10.40 -11.95
N THR A 252 -17.40 11.34 -11.06
CA THR A 252 -18.03 11.02 -9.77
C THR A 252 -19.43 10.43 -10.03
N PRO A 253 -19.78 9.25 -9.52
CA PRO A 253 -21.14 8.75 -9.62
C PRO A 253 -22.09 9.74 -8.95
N ALA A 254 -23.26 9.98 -9.55
CA ALA A 254 -24.33 10.69 -8.85
C ALA A 254 -24.55 10.01 -7.50
N LYS A 255 -24.59 10.79 -6.41
CA LYS A 255 -24.93 10.26 -5.08
C LYS A 255 -26.26 9.49 -5.22
N LYS A 256 -26.24 8.19 -4.94
CA LYS A 256 -27.45 7.38 -4.78
C LYS A 256 -28.08 7.66 -3.43
#